data_AF-A0A7Z8KPP0-F1
#
_entry.id   AF-A0A7Z8KPP0-F1
#
_cell.length_a   1.000
_cell.length_b   1.000
_cell.length_c   1.000
_cell.angle_alpha   90.00
_cell.angle_beta   90.00
_cell.angle_gamma   90.00
#
_symmetry.space_group_name_H-M   'P 1'
#
loop_
_entity.id
_entity.type
_entity.pdbx_description
1 polymer ?
#
loop_
_entity_poly.entity_id
_entity_poly.type
_entity_poly.pdbx_seq_one_letter_code
_entity_poly.pdbx_strand_id
1 'polypeptide(L)'
;MDILSIGADGFSSGLSIFIVISAFLLGALHALEPGHGKSIMAVFVMGTDADLKDALLLGLTIVTSHVVVVLALGVASIYLVEALNVDMTHDIMSVVGGIILIIVGAWILRKFFHPHEHVIDTKKGIIAIGLSTGLIPCPAALAVLLFSIANDQVYNGLIYVLIFSAGLALAITSLSVVFVKGKGFIENYVSSTKINKLPLVSGSVIVVIGIFTLLHPFLVHVAPSIHI
;
A
#
# COMPACT_ATOMS: atom_id res chain seq x y z
N MET A 1 7.12 -29.91 19.30
CA MET A 1 6.08 -29.01 19.81
C MET A 1 5.81 -28.02 18.69
N ASP A 2 4.71 -28.23 17.97
CA ASP A 2 4.45 -27.55 16.71
C ASP A 2 4.12 -26.08 16.96
N ILE A 3 4.91 -25.21 16.35
CA ILE A 3 4.78 -23.75 16.42
C ILE A 3 3.43 -23.30 15.80
N LEU A 4 2.80 -24.17 15.01
CA LEU A 4 1.47 -24.01 14.44
C LEU A 4 0.31 -24.37 15.39
N SER A 5 0.59 -25.05 16.51
CA SER A 5 -0.42 -25.50 17.49
C SER A 5 -0.76 -24.43 18.52
N ILE A 6 0.19 -23.55 18.85
CA ILE A 6 0.09 -22.58 19.97
C ILE A 6 -0.89 -21.41 19.68
N GLY A 7 -1.43 -21.30 18.46
CA GLY A 7 -2.38 -20.25 18.07
C GLY A 7 -3.78 -20.74 17.69
N ALA A 8 -4.02 -22.06 17.64
CA ALA A 8 -5.28 -22.60 17.11
C ALA A 8 -6.41 -22.70 18.15
N ASP A 9 -6.13 -22.40 19.40
CA ASP A 9 -7.01 -22.75 20.54
C ASP A 9 -8.29 -21.91 20.63
N GLY A 10 -8.42 -20.87 19.80
CA GLY A 10 -9.57 -19.94 19.80
C GLY A 10 -10.59 -20.13 18.67
N PHE A 11 -10.27 -20.86 17.58
CA PHE A 11 -11.13 -20.97 16.40
C PHE A 11 -11.23 -22.41 15.87
N SER A 12 -12.41 -22.82 15.38
CA SER A 12 -12.55 -24.12 14.72
C SER A 12 -11.57 -24.24 13.56
N SER A 13 -11.03 -25.44 13.29
CA SER A 13 -10.03 -25.66 12.23
C SER A 13 -10.48 -25.21 10.83
N GLY A 14 -11.79 -25.18 10.58
CA GLY A 14 -12.37 -24.62 9.35
C GLY A 14 -12.37 -23.09 9.31
N LEU A 15 -12.52 -22.43 10.46
CA LEU A 15 -12.53 -20.97 10.55
C LEU A 15 -11.10 -20.38 10.47
N SER A 16 -10.09 -21.08 11.01
CA SER A 16 -8.69 -20.67 10.90
C SER A 16 -8.17 -20.69 9.44
N ILE A 17 -8.50 -21.72 8.66
CA ILE A 17 -8.13 -21.79 7.23
C ILE A 17 -8.76 -20.64 6.42
N PHE A 18 -10.01 -20.31 6.73
CA PHE A 18 -10.75 -19.27 6.04
C PHE A 18 -10.14 -17.89 6.30
N ILE A 19 -9.73 -17.61 7.55
CA ILE A 19 -9.06 -16.37 7.93
C ILE A 19 -7.69 -16.26 7.23
N VAL A 20 -6.92 -17.35 7.18
CA VAL A 20 -5.62 -17.38 6.47
C VAL A 20 -5.78 -17.05 4.98
N ILE A 21 -6.72 -17.70 4.31
CA ILE A 21 -7.01 -17.43 2.89
C ILE A 21 -7.49 -15.99 2.72
N SER A 22 -8.38 -15.51 3.59
CA SER A 22 -8.91 -14.15 3.54
C SER A 22 -7.81 -13.10 3.74
N ALA A 23 -6.90 -13.30 4.70
CA ALA A 23 -5.77 -12.40 4.94
C ALA A 23 -4.85 -12.31 3.71
N PHE A 24 -4.54 -13.46 3.10
CA PHE A 24 -3.74 -13.51 1.87
C PHE A 24 -4.43 -12.78 0.72
N LEU A 25 -5.71 -13.09 0.48
CA LEU A 25 -6.50 -12.46 -0.59
C LEU A 25 -6.65 -10.96 -0.35
N LEU A 26 -6.90 -10.54 0.89
CA LEU A 26 -6.99 -9.13 1.26
C LEU A 26 -5.67 -8.41 0.96
N GLY A 27 -4.53 -9.00 1.32
CA GLY A 27 -3.22 -8.45 0.97
C GLY A 27 -3.00 -8.33 -0.53
N ALA A 28 -3.35 -9.37 -1.30
CA ALA A 28 -3.24 -9.36 -2.75
C ALA A 28 -4.17 -8.33 -3.43
N LEU A 29 -5.41 -8.21 -2.97
CA LEU A 29 -6.38 -7.25 -3.50
C LEU A 29 -6.02 -5.82 -3.13
N HIS A 30 -5.55 -5.60 -1.91
CA HIS A 30 -5.08 -4.29 -1.46
C HIS A 30 -3.84 -3.81 -2.25
N ALA A 31 -3.02 -4.75 -2.72
CA ALA A 31 -1.97 -4.45 -3.67
C ALA A 31 -2.48 -3.93 -5.02
N LEU A 32 -3.75 -4.16 -5.39
CA LEU A 32 -4.37 -3.69 -6.64
C LEU A 32 -5.16 -2.38 -6.48
N GLU A 33 -5.47 -1.96 -5.25
CA GLU A 33 -6.23 -0.73 -4.99
C GLU A 33 -5.53 0.53 -5.54
N PRO A 34 -6.23 1.58 -5.98
CA PRO A 34 -5.57 2.80 -6.40
C PRO A 34 -4.81 3.44 -5.23
N GLY A 35 -3.50 3.66 -5.38
CA GLY A 35 -2.67 4.19 -4.29
C GLY A 35 -1.34 4.78 -4.75
N HIS A 36 -0.74 5.56 -3.86
CA HIS A 36 0.48 6.31 -4.11
C HIS A 36 1.64 5.49 -4.68
N GLY A 37 2.06 4.44 -3.97
CA GLY A 37 3.23 3.65 -4.35
C GLY A 37 3.07 3.06 -5.75
N LYS A 38 1.86 2.61 -6.09
CA LYS A 38 1.55 1.97 -7.38
C LYS A 38 1.55 2.96 -8.53
N SER A 39 1.06 4.18 -8.30
CA SER A 39 1.13 5.27 -9.27
C SER A 39 2.57 5.71 -9.55
N ILE A 40 3.41 5.75 -8.51
CA ILE A 40 4.84 6.07 -8.64
C ILE A 40 5.57 4.95 -9.40
N MET A 41 5.24 3.68 -9.15
CA MET A 41 5.78 2.56 -9.93
C MET A 41 5.41 2.66 -11.42
N ALA A 42 4.15 2.97 -11.74
CA ALA A 42 3.70 3.14 -13.12
C ALA A 42 4.45 4.30 -13.82
N VAL A 43 4.56 5.46 -13.15
CA VAL A 43 5.29 6.62 -13.68
C VAL A 43 6.79 6.33 -13.80
N PHE A 44 7.38 5.62 -12.85
CA PHE A 44 8.79 5.23 -12.89
C PHE A 44 9.08 4.30 -14.07
N VAL A 45 8.30 3.22 -14.24
CA VAL A 45 8.48 2.25 -15.34
C VAL A 45 8.22 2.89 -16.71
N MET A 46 7.25 3.80 -16.82
CA MET A 46 6.98 4.51 -18.08
C MET A 46 8.01 5.62 -18.37
N GLY A 47 8.52 6.28 -17.33
CA GLY A 47 9.45 7.41 -17.44
C GLY A 47 10.93 7.04 -17.42
N THR A 48 11.26 5.76 -17.28
CA THR A 48 12.65 5.27 -17.28
C THR A 48 12.78 4.05 -18.20
N ASP A 49 14.02 3.72 -18.56
CA ASP A 49 14.37 2.47 -19.25
C ASP A 49 14.45 1.28 -18.28
N ALA A 50 13.51 1.20 -17.33
CA ALA A 50 13.48 0.15 -16.33
C ALA A 50 13.31 -1.24 -16.97
N ASP A 51 14.21 -2.14 -16.62
CA ASP A 51 14.14 -3.54 -17.04
C ASP A 51 13.37 -4.40 -16.03
N LEU A 52 13.22 -5.70 -16.33
CA LEU A 52 12.48 -6.61 -15.46
C LEU A 52 13.14 -6.77 -14.08
N LYS A 53 14.47 -6.58 -14.00
CA LYS A 53 15.22 -6.68 -12.74
C LYS A 53 14.94 -5.47 -11.87
N ASP A 54 14.87 -4.29 -12.47
CA ASP A 54 14.53 -3.04 -11.81
C ASP A 54 13.10 -3.08 -11.25
N ALA A 55 12.14 -3.63 -11.98
CA ALA A 55 10.76 -3.83 -11.52
C ALA A 55 10.65 -4.83 -10.36
N LEU A 56 11.42 -5.92 -10.39
CA LEU A 56 11.49 -6.88 -9.29
C LEU A 56 12.14 -6.26 -8.05
N LEU A 57 13.23 -5.50 -8.22
CA LEU A 57 13.92 -4.83 -7.13
C LEU A 57 13.04 -3.75 -6.49
N LEU A 58 12.28 -3.01 -7.30
CA LEU A 58 11.30 -2.05 -6.82
C LEU A 58 10.18 -2.74 -6.03
N GLY A 59 9.60 -3.82 -6.55
CA GLY A 59 8.57 -4.58 -5.83
C GLY A 59 9.09 -5.14 -4.50
N LEU A 60 10.29 -5.72 -4.50
CA LEU A 60 10.90 -6.30 -3.31
C LEU A 60 11.20 -5.24 -2.25
N THR A 61 11.79 -4.10 -2.64
CA THR A 61 12.12 -3.02 -1.69
C THR A 61 10.87 -2.43 -1.03
N ILE A 62 9.77 -2.27 -1.78
CA ILE A 62 8.46 -1.85 -1.23
C ILE A 62 7.95 -2.86 -0.20
N VAL A 63 7.89 -4.13 -0.59
CA VAL A 63 7.35 -5.19 0.27
C VAL A 63 8.18 -5.34 1.53
N THR A 64 9.50 -5.41 1.40
CA THR A 64 10.38 -5.59 2.55
C THR A 64 10.26 -4.43 3.53
N SER A 65 10.29 -3.18 3.05
CA SER A 65 10.15 -2.02 3.94
C SER A 65 8.78 -1.96 4.61
N HIS A 66 7.71 -2.33 3.89
CA HIS A 66 6.36 -2.43 4.44
C HIS A 66 6.24 -3.48 5.54
N VAL A 67 6.72 -4.69 5.28
CA VAL A 67 6.70 -5.80 6.24
C VAL A 67 7.47 -5.43 7.50
N VAL A 68 8.66 -4.85 7.34
CA VAL A 68 9.50 -4.46 8.48
C VAL A 68 8.78 -3.45 9.38
N VAL A 69 8.16 -2.41 8.80
CA VAL A 69 7.44 -1.40 9.59
C VAL A 69 6.20 -2.00 10.24
N VAL A 70 5.39 -2.77 9.52
CA VAL A 70 4.16 -3.36 10.10
C VAL A 70 4.49 -4.37 11.20
N LEU A 71 5.52 -5.20 11.03
CA LEU A 71 5.98 -6.10 12.10
C LEU A 71 6.56 -5.34 13.29
N ALA A 72 7.34 -4.28 13.05
CA ALA A 72 7.86 -3.44 14.13
C ALA A 72 6.72 -2.79 14.92
N LEU A 73 5.69 -2.28 14.24
CA LEU A 73 4.48 -1.75 14.87
C LEU A 73 3.68 -2.85 15.59
N GLY A 74 3.61 -4.06 15.04
CA GLY A 74 2.99 -5.21 15.69
C GLY A 74 3.69 -5.62 16.97
N VAL A 75 5.01 -5.71 16.96
CA VAL A 75 5.78 -5.98 18.18
C VAL A 75 5.66 -4.82 19.17
N ALA A 76 5.75 -3.58 18.70
CA ALA A 76 5.60 -2.40 19.55
C ALA A 76 4.22 -2.36 20.21
N SER A 77 3.16 -2.76 19.51
CA SER A 77 1.80 -2.76 20.04
C SER A 77 1.65 -3.65 21.27
N ILE A 78 2.42 -4.75 21.40
CA ILE A 78 2.43 -5.61 22.59
C ILE A 78 2.77 -4.82 23.85
N TYR A 79 3.62 -3.81 23.72
CA TYR A 79 4.09 -2.97 24.82
C TYR A 79 3.36 -1.63 24.91
N LEU A 80 2.61 -1.24 23.87
CA LEU A 80 1.96 0.07 23.74
C LEU A 80 0.42 0.01 23.67
N VAL A 81 -0.23 -1.12 24.00
CA VAL A 81 -1.69 -1.31 23.87
C VAL A 81 -2.50 -0.19 24.53
N GLU A 82 -2.08 0.31 25.70
CA GLU A 82 -2.77 1.41 26.41
C GLU A 82 -2.59 2.80 25.76
N ALA A 83 -1.57 2.99 24.91
CA ALA A 83 -1.29 4.26 24.23
C ALA A 83 -1.85 4.33 22.81
N LEU A 84 -2.22 3.20 22.20
CA LEU A 84 -2.69 3.10 20.82
C LEU A 84 -4.22 2.99 20.77
N ASN A 85 -4.90 4.13 20.84
CA ASN A 85 -6.32 4.17 20.48
C ASN A 85 -6.46 3.90 18.96
N VAL A 86 -7.18 2.84 18.60
CA VAL A 86 -7.36 2.37 17.22
C VAL A 86 -8.00 3.46 16.36
N ASP A 87 -9.00 4.16 16.90
CA ASP A 87 -9.73 5.20 16.18
C ASP A 87 -8.83 6.41 15.91
N MET A 88 -8.09 6.85 16.93
CA MET A 88 -7.16 7.97 16.80
C MET A 88 -5.98 7.63 15.87
N THR A 89 -5.49 6.39 15.91
CA THR A 89 -4.42 5.93 15.01
C THR A 89 -4.92 5.88 13.57
N HIS A 90 -6.13 5.36 13.34
CA HIS A 90 -6.77 5.32 12.03
C HIS A 90 -6.98 6.74 11.48
N ASP A 91 -7.50 7.66 12.29
CA ASP A 91 -7.78 9.03 11.87
C ASP A 91 -6.50 9.81 11.55
N ILE A 92 -5.45 9.69 12.38
CA ILE A 92 -4.16 10.34 12.11
C ILE A 92 -3.55 9.77 10.83
N MET A 93 -3.56 8.44 10.65
CA MET A 93 -3.04 7.83 9.42
C MET A 93 -3.84 8.23 8.18
N SER A 94 -5.17 8.37 8.30
CA SER A 94 -6.05 8.83 7.21
C SER A 94 -5.79 10.29 6.84
N VAL A 95 -5.62 11.18 7.83
CA VAL A 95 -5.26 12.58 7.60
C VAL A 95 -3.88 12.69 6.96
N VAL A 96 -2.87 12.02 7.53
CA VAL A 96 -1.50 12.04 7.00
C VAL A 96 -1.46 11.45 5.58
N GLY A 97 -2.10 10.30 5.36
CA GLY A 97 -2.22 9.67 4.05
C GLY A 97 -3.00 10.51 3.03
N GLY A 98 -4.03 11.24 3.46
CA GLY A 98 -4.77 12.19 2.63
C GLY A 98 -3.93 13.40 2.21
N ILE A 99 -3.16 13.99 3.13
CA ILE A 99 -2.25 15.12 2.85
C ILE A 99 -1.15 14.68 1.87
N ILE A 100 -0.46 13.59 2.23
CA ILE A 100 -0.01 12.52 1.33
C ILE A 100 -0.40 12.66 -0.15
N LEU A 101 -1.61 12.13 -0.41
CA LEU A 101 -2.31 11.97 -1.70
C LEU A 101 -2.44 13.29 -2.42
N ILE A 102 -2.86 14.33 -1.72
CA ILE A 102 -3.04 15.66 -2.30
C ILE A 102 -1.70 16.23 -2.77
N ILE A 103 -0.64 16.16 -1.95
CA ILE A 103 0.68 16.70 -2.30
C ILE A 103 1.27 15.97 -3.50
N VAL A 104 1.24 14.64 -3.51
CA VAL A 104 1.78 13.85 -4.63
C VAL A 104 0.96 14.08 -5.91
N GLY A 105 -0.37 14.06 -5.82
CA GLY A 105 -1.24 14.32 -6.96
C GLY A 105 -1.02 15.72 -7.54
N ALA A 106 -0.92 16.75 -6.69
CA ALA A 106 -0.60 18.11 -7.10
C ALA A 106 0.81 18.24 -7.69
N TRP A 107 1.80 17.52 -7.16
CA TRP A 107 3.16 17.48 -7.69
C TRP A 107 3.22 16.85 -9.08
N ILE A 108 2.51 15.73 -9.31
CA ILE A 108 2.38 15.09 -10.62
C ILE A 108 1.75 16.06 -11.64
N LEU A 109 0.67 16.74 -11.25
CA LEU A 109 0.02 17.75 -12.09
C LEU A 109 0.95 18.92 -12.39
N ARG A 110 1.69 19.44 -11.39
CA ARG A 110 2.63 20.54 -11.57
C ARG A 110 3.80 20.17 -12.49
N LYS A 111 4.30 18.93 -12.38
CA LYS A 111 5.38 18.39 -13.24
C LYS A 111 4.91 18.22 -14.69
N PHE A 112 3.64 17.89 -14.92
CA PHE A 112 3.07 17.89 -16.26
C PHE A 112 3.11 19.28 -16.93
N PHE A 113 2.91 20.35 -16.16
CA PHE A 113 2.98 21.73 -16.68
C PHE A 113 4.40 22.30 -16.73
N HIS A 114 5.35 21.75 -15.97
CA HIS A 114 6.76 22.16 -15.97
C HIS A 114 7.69 20.95 -16.03
N PRO A 115 8.07 20.48 -17.24
CA PRO A 115 9.02 19.41 -17.40
C PRO A 115 10.43 19.91 -17.06
N HIS A 116 11.03 19.34 -16.01
CA HIS A 116 12.46 19.48 -15.72
C HIS A 116 13.15 18.13 -15.94
N GLU A 117 14.19 18.12 -16.77
CA GLU A 117 15.08 16.98 -16.99
C GLU A 117 16.02 16.83 -15.79
N HIS A 118 15.82 15.79 -15.00
CA HIS A 118 16.83 15.30 -14.07
C HIS A 118 17.11 13.84 -14.40
N VAL A 119 18.37 13.56 -14.76
CA VAL A 119 18.88 12.21 -14.95
C VAL A 119 18.99 11.56 -13.57
N ILE A 120 17.93 10.88 -13.13
CA ILE A 120 17.96 10.10 -11.89
C ILE A 120 18.66 8.78 -12.20
N ASP A 121 19.69 8.46 -11.44
CA ASP A 121 20.32 7.13 -11.43
C ASP A 121 19.26 6.07 -11.08
N THR A 122 18.86 5.27 -12.08
CA THR A 122 17.75 4.32 -12.04
C THR A 122 17.80 3.43 -10.80
N LYS A 123 18.97 2.93 -10.40
CA LYS A 123 19.10 2.01 -9.26
C LYS A 123 18.90 2.68 -7.90
N LYS A 124 19.47 3.87 -7.73
CA LYS A 124 19.29 4.66 -6.50
C LYS A 124 17.86 5.17 -6.39
N GLY A 125 17.26 5.57 -7.52
CA GLY A 125 15.86 5.94 -7.62
C GLY A 125 14.94 4.81 -7.18
N ILE A 126 15.17 3.58 -7.66
CA ILE A 126 14.37 2.40 -7.29
C ILE A 126 14.40 2.16 -5.78
N ILE A 127 15.59 2.12 -5.19
CA ILE A 127 15.72 1.82 -3.75
C ILE A 127 15.09 2.95 -2.93
N ALA A 128 15.32 4.21 -3.28
CA ALA A 128 14.76 5.35 -2.57
C ALA A 128 13.22 5.38 -2.65
N ILE A 129 12.66 5.17 -3.85
CA ILE A 129 11.22 5.10 -4.07
C ILE A 129 10.63 3.91 -3.33
N GLY A 130 11.24 2.74 -3.44
CA GLY A 130 10.77 1.51 -2.82
C GLY A 130 10.75 1.60 -1.30
N LEU A 131 11.84 2.08 -0.69
CA LEU A 131 11.90 2.32 0.75
C LEU A 131 10.89 3.37 1.20
N SER A 132 10.78 4.50 0.48
CA SER A 132 9.88 5.59 0.87
C SER A 132 8.40 5.18 0.82
N THR A 133 8.03 4.43 -0.21
CA THR A 133 6.64 3.99 -0.42
C THR A 133 6.26 2.81 0.47
N GLY A 134 7.20 1.92 0.79
CA GLY A 134 6.93 0.82 1.72
C GLY A 134 7.05 1.20 3.19
N LEU A 135 7.81 2.24 3.57
CA LEU A 135 7.89 2.69 4.96
C LEU A 135 6.54 3.17 5.53
N ILE A 136 5.59 3.56 4.66
CA ILE A 136 4.25 3.97 5.08
C ILE A 136 3.44 2.70 5.33
N PRO A 137 3.12 2.36 6.60
CA PRO A 137 2.34 1.18 6.91
C PRO A 137 0.91 1.34 6.41
N CYS A 138 0.29 0.23 6.04
CA CYS A 138 -1.08 0.18 5.53
C CYS A 138 -2.05 0.13 6.71
N PRO A 139 -3.09 0.98 6.75
CA PRO A 139 -4.13 0.90 7.76
C PRO A 139 -4.83 -0.47 7.81
N ALA A 140 -5.00 -1.16 6.68
CA ALA A 140 -5.62 -2.49 6.64
C ALA A 140 -4.77 -3.56 7.35
N ALA A 141 -3.43 -3.51 7.19
CA ALA A 141 -2.54 -4.44 7.89
C ALA A 141 -2.57 -4.19 9.41
N LEU A 142 -2.62 -2.91 9.82
CA LEU A 142 -2.81 -2.54 11.22
C LEU A 142 -4.19 -2.94 11.74
N ALA A 143 -5.25 -2.81 10.95
CA ALA A 143 -6.60 -3.20 11.35
C ALA A 143 -6.69 -4.70 11.65
N VAL A 144 -6.07 -5.56 10.83
CA VAL A 144 -5.99 -7.02 11.08
C VAL A 144 -5.27 -7.31 12.40
N LEU A 145 -4.16 -6.63 12.63
CA LEU A 145 -3.37 -6.77 13.85
C LEU A 145 -4.13 -6.29 15.09
N LEU A 146 -4.72 -5.09 15.04
CA LEU A 146 -5.48 -4.49 16.14
C LEU A 146 -6.75 -5.27 16.45
N PHE A 147 -7.45 -5.79 15.43
CA PHE A 147 -8.58 -6.71 15.61
C PHE A 147 -8.14 -7.98 16.34
N SER A 148 -6.97 -8.52 16.00
CA SER A 148 -6.45 -9.71 16.68
C SER A 148 -6.04 -9.43 18.12
N ILE A 149 -5.47 -8.25 18.40
CA ILE A 149 -5.18 -7.77 19.76
C ILE A 149 -6.47 -7.61 20.57
N ALA A 150 -7.52 -7.05 19.97
CA ALA A 150 -8.82 -6.88 20.62
C ALA A 150 -9.53 -8.21 20.97
N ASN A 151 -9.08 -9.33 20.38
CA ASN A 151 -9.57 -10.68 20.67
C ASN A 151 -8.54 -11.52 21.46
N ASP A 152 -7.56 -10.88 22.12
CA ASP A 152 -6.48 -11.52 22.89
C ASP A 152 -5.60 -12.50 22.08
N GLN A 153 -5.60 -12.38 20.75
CA GLN A 153 -4.94 -13.29 19.81
C GLN A 153 -3.78 -12.61 19.07
N VAL A 154 -2.92 -11.92 19.81
CA VAL A 154 -1.78 -11.14 19.26
C VAL A 154 -0.88 -11.99 18.35
N TYR A 155 -0.55 -13.21 18.75
CA TYR A 155 0.28 -14.13 17.97
C TYR A 155 -0.34 -14.48 16.61
N ASN A 156 -1.66 -14.73 16.60
CA ASN A 156 -2.39 -14.99 15.35
C ASN A 156 -2.43 -13.74 14.47
N GLY A 157 -2.60 -12.55 15.07
CA GLY A 157 -2.52 -11.28 14.36
C GLY A 157 -1.19 -11.08 13.63
N LEU A 158 -0.07 -11.40 14.29
CA LEU A 158 1.25 -11.32 13.68
C LEU A 158 1.41 -12.32 12.51
N ILE A 159 0.88 -13.53 12.65
CA ILE A 159 0.84 -14.53 11.58
C ILE A 159 -0.03 -14.04 10.40
N TYR A 160 -1.21 -13.48 10.67
CA TYR A 160 -2.09 -12.95 9.63
C TYR A 160 -1.48 -11.77 8.89
N VAL A 161 -0.72 -10.90 9.58
CA VAL A 161 0.07 -9.82 8.96
C VAL A 161 1.13 -10.38 8.01
N LEU A 162 1.83 -11.45 8.38
CA LEU A 162 2.81 -12.09 7.50
C LEU A 162 2.14 -12.69 6.25
N ILE A 163 0.99 -13.34 6.42
CA ILE A 163 0.21 -13.92 5.32
C ILE A 163 -0.35 -12.82 4.39
N PHE A 164 -0.91 -11.76 4.96
CA PHE A 164 -1.33 -10.56 4.23
C PHE A 164 -0.17 -9.99 3.42
N SER A 165 0.99 -9.86 4.04
CA SER A 165 2.19 -9.34 3.40
C SER A 165 2.69 -10.22 2.25
N ALA A 166 2.55 -11.54 2.35
CA ALA A 166 2.87 -12.45 1.27
C ALA A 166 1.94 -12.26 0.06
N GLY A 167 0.64 -12.09 0.31
CA GLY A 167 -0.33 -11.75 -0.74
C GLY A 167 -0.02 -10.40 -1.41
N LEU A 168 0.26 -9.38 -0.60
CA LEU A 168 0.69 -8.06 -1.07
C LEU A 168 1.95 -8.15 -1.94
N ALA A 169 2.93 -8.95 -1.51
CA ALA A 169 4.19 -9.13 -2.21
C ALA A 169 4.04 -9.72 -3.61
N LEU A 170 3.25 -10.79 -3.71
CA LEU A 170 2.99 -11.46 -4.97
C LEU A 170 2.26 -10.53 -5.95
N ALA A 171 1.27 -9.79 -5.46
CA ALA A 171 0.49 -8.88 -6.28
C ALA A 171 1.30 -7.67 -6.76
N ILE A 172 2.09 -7.00 -5.89
CA ILE A 172 2.96 -5.88 -6.29
C ILE A 172 4.01 -6.35 -7.29
N THR A 173 4.67 -7.48 -7.04
CA THR A 173 5.67 -8.04 -7.94
C THR A 173 5.08 -8.36 -9.31
N SER A 174 3.88 -8.97 -9.33
CA SER A 174 3.16 -9.27 -10.56
C SER A 174 2.79 -8.00 -11.32
N LEU A 175 2.30 -6.97 -10.62
CA LEU A 175 1.94 -5.69 -11.21
C LEU A 175 3.16 -5.00 -11.84
N SER A 176 4.32 -4.99 -11.18
CA SER A 176 5.56 -4.43 -11.73
C SER A 176 5.99 -5.14 -13.01
N VAL A 177 5.92 -6.47 -13.03
CA VAL A 177 6.27 -7.29 -14.21
C VAL A 177 5.30 -7.00 -15.36
N VAL A 178 4.00 -6.88 -15.07
CA VAL A 178 2.97 -6.53 -16.06
C VAL A 178 3.23 -5.15 -16.63
N PHE A 179 3.59 -4.15 -15.81
CA PHE A 179 3.91 -2.82 -16.32
C PHE A 179 5.14 -2.80 -17.25
N VAL A 180 6.21 -3.50 -16.89
CA VAL A 180 7.41 -3.58 -17.75
C VAL A 180 7.12 -4.28 -19.06
N LYS A 181 6.48 -5.45 -19.03
CA LYS A 181 6.14 -6.20 -20.26
C LYS A 181 5.07 -5.50 -21.10
N GLY A 182 4.16 -4.78 -20.45
CA GLY A 182 3.07 -4.04 -21.08
C GLY A 182 3.51 -2.72 -21.71
N LYS A 183 4.70 -2.21 -21.39
CA LYS A 183 5.21 -0.92 -21.89
C LYS A 183 5.10 -0.82 -23.42
N GLY A 184 5.63 -1.83 -24.15
CA GLY A 184 5.55 -1.86 -25.62
C GLY A 184 4.15 -2.08 -26.19
N PHE A 185 3.24 -2.74 -25.45
CA PHE A 185 1.84 -2.89 -25.88
C PHE A 185 1.07 -1.57 -25.73
N ILE A 186 1.30 -0.85 -24.62
CA ILE A 186 0.69 0.45 -24.33
C ILE A 186 1.17 1.51 -25.33
N GLU A 187 2.46 1.52 -25.66
CA GLU A 187 3.06 2.43 -26.66
C GLU A 187 2.46 2.21 -28.06
N ASN A 188 2.13 0.97 -28.42
CA ASN A 188 1.56 0.64 -29.73
C ASN A 188 0.04 0.90 -29.83
N TYR A 189 -0.68 0.83 -28.71
CA TYR A 189 -2.15 0.98 -28.69
C TYR A 189 -2.62 2.40 -28.36
N VAL A 190 -1.79 3.19 -27.66
CA VAL A 190 -2.12 4.55 -27.21
C VAL A 190 -1.26 5.56 -27.98
N SER A 191 -1.91 6.37 -28.85
CA SER A 191 -1.27 7.50 -29.54
C SER A 191 -0.48 8.40 -28.55
N SER A 192 0.71 8.87 -28.95
CA SER A 192 1.60 9.67 -28.07
C SER A 192 0.93 10.93 -27.49
N THR A 193 -0.10 11.46 -28.17
CA THR A 193 -0.90 12.59 -27.67
C THR A 193 -1.81 12.23 -26.49
N LYS A 194 -2.29 10.98 -26.39
CA LYS A 194 -3.04 10.49 -25.22
C LYS A 194 -2.11 10.04 -24.10
N ILE A 195 -0.93 9.47 -24.41
CA ILE A 195 0.06 9.11 -23.39
C ILE A 195 0.53 10.33 -22.60
N ASN A 196 0.72 11.48 -23.28
CA ASN A 196 1.06 12.72 -22.58
C ASN A 196 -0.02 13.18 -21.60
N LYS A 197 -1.30 12.80 -21.78
CA LYS A 197 -2.38 13.16 -20.85
C LYS A 197 -2.59 12.18 -19.69
N LEU A 198 -1.94 11.00 -19.71
CA LEU A 198 -2.07 10.02 -18.62
C LEU A 198 -1.70 10.60 -17.24
N PRO A 199 -0.59 11.33 -17.08
CA PRO A 199 -0.23 11.97 -15.81
C PRO A 199 -1.28 12.96 -15.30
N LEU A 200 -2.00 13.63 -16.21
CA LEU A 200 -3.07 14.56 -15.85
C LEU A 200 -4.27 13.79 -15.26
N VAL A 201 -4.66 12.69 -15.89
CA VAL A 201 -5.79 11.86 -15.45
C VAL A 201 -5.46 11.16 -14.13
N SER A 202 -4.30 10.51 -14.03
CA SER A 202 -3.89 9.81 -12.80
C SER A 202 -3.68 10.79 -11.65
N GLY A 203 -3.01 11.93 -11.88
CA GLY A 203 -2.83 12.98 -10.88
C GLY A 203 -4.15 13.52 -10.35
N SER A 204 -5.12 13.76 -11.23
CA SER A 204 -6.46 14.23 -10.83
C SER A 204 -7.21 13.19 -9.99
N VAL A 205 -7.17 11.92 -10.39
CA VAL A 205 -7.80 10.82 -9.63
C VAL A 205 -7.15 10.68 -8.25
N ILE A 206 -5.81 10.74 -8.16
CA ILE A 206 -5.08 10.65 -6.88
C ILE A 206 -5.46 11.80 -5.95
N VAL A 207 -5.58 13.03 -6.45
CA VAL A 207 -6.03 14.18 -5.63
C VAL A 207 -7.45 13.96 -5.11
N VAL A 208 -8.38 13.49 -5.96
CA VAL A 208 -9.78 13.23 -5.55
C VAL A 208 -9.83 12.18 -4.43
N ILE A 209 -9.10 11.07 -4.60
CA ILE A 209 -9.00 10.03 -3.57
C ILE A 209 -8.39 10.61 -2.29
N GLY A 210 -7.34 11.42 -2.41
CA GLY A 210 -6.70 12.08 -1.27
C GLY A 210 -7.62 13.00 -0.47
N ILE A 211 -8.42 13.81 -1.17
CA ILE A 211 -9.43 14.67 -0.55
C ILE A 211 -10.47 13.84 0.19
N PHE A 212 -10.96 12.75 -0.43
CA PHE A 212 -11.90 11.85 0.22
C PHE A 212 -11.32 11.22 1.49
N THR A 213 -10.10 10.66 1.42
CA THR A 213 -9.40 10.06 2.56
C THR A 213 -9.11 11.08 3.68
N LEU A 214 -8.78 12.33 3.32
CA LEU A 214 -8.54 13.41 4.28
C LEU A 214 -9.82 13.85 5.00
N LEU A 215 -10.95 13.89 4.28
CA LEU A 215 -12.23 14.35 4.83
C LEU A 215 -13.01 13.25 5.55
N HIS A 216 -12.70 11.98 5.29
CA HIS A 216 -13.40 10.84 5.89
C HIS A 216 -13.49 10.89 7.43
N PRO A 217 -12.41 11.15 8.19
CA PRO A 217 -12.49 11.26 9.66
C PRO A 217 -13.42 12.39 10.14
N PHE A 218 -13.45 13.52 9.41
CA PHE A 218 -14.31 14.66 9.73
C PHE A 218 -15.78 14.36 9.42
N LEU A 219 -16.08 13.66 8.33
CA LEU A 219 -17.45 13.28 7.98
C LEU A 219 -18.06 12.36 9.04
N VAL A 220 -17.27 11.40 9.54
CA VAL A 220 -17.68 10.46 10.60
C VAL A 220 -17.99 11.19 11.91
N HIS A 221 -17.21 12.22 12.27
CA HIS A 221 -17.41 12.99 13.50
C HIS A 221 -18.54 14.03 13.42
N VAL A 222 -18.80 14.60 12.23
CA VAL A 222 -19.77 15.70 12.05
C VAL A 222 -21.17 15.20 11.67
N ALA A 223 -21.29 14.03 11.04
CA ALA A 223 -22.57 13.47 10.60
C ALA A 223 -22.69 11.96 10.94
N PRO A 224 -22.88 11.60 12.22
CA PRO A 224 -22.98 10.19 12.64
C PRO A 224 -24.21 9.44 12.10
N SER A 225 -25.13 10.11 11.42
CA SER A 225 -26.36 9.54 10.85
C SER A 225 -26.21 9.02 9.41
N ILE A 226 -25.03 9.15 8.79
CA ILE A 226 -24.80 8.74 7.39
C ILE A 226 -23.76 7.61 7.37
N HIS A 227 -24.18 6.41 7.75
CA HIS A 227 -23.39 5.20 7.50
C HIS A 227 -23.50 4.85 6.01
N ILE A 228 -22.44 5.10 5.25
CA ILE A 228 -22.23 4.58 3.89
C ILE A 228 -20.97 3.71 3.92
#